data_AF-A0A7C4PSU9-F1
#
_entry.id   AF-A0A7C4PSU9-F1
#
_cell.length_a   1.000
_cell.length_b   1.000
_cell.length_c   1.000
_cell.angle_alpha   90.00
_cell.angle_beta   90.00
_cell.angle_gamma   90.00
#
_symmetry.space_group_name_H-M   'P 1'
#
loop_
_entity.id
_entity.type
_entity.pdbx_description
1 polymer ?
#
loop_
_entity_poly.entity_id
_entity_poly.type
_entity_poly.pdbx_seq_one_letter_code
_entity_poly.pdbx_strand_id
1 'polypeptide(L)'
;MKHWISAWILFSLAVVFGLVACIEIGQAATSQTPTGVNTTVPVTPTSPPASTPTLVNLTPLPNEVSGVVENSQGPVAGALVQIQGTPNQVKTGADGTFRLRGLSGTSPVNITAWAEGHYVGWVSVNPSAPDWKGGNHLVITLKPLPEKDNADYPWFSFQGVKGSASCGLCHREYVEWQADAHSQAAQNQRFLSIYTGSDVKGRQGQPTRLGIDGKAQSPDPSQPYYGPGFRLDYPNRAGNCATCHTPVASKVPNNQNCGWSGCHTDLTIERSRGVISPATLPIGLSGDGLEGITCDFCHKIGDVTLDAETGLPKPDMPGILSYRLYRPEEGQQVFFGTLVDVNRRVSYLPLESKSEFCAPCHYGVFGGVVGVGQVSGGTVVYNSYGEWLDSPYSDPKTGKTCQDCHMSVKDVNYTVFPEQGGIQRDYVPFHDHTMPGASDEQLLQNSVTLKSQARRAGDKLQVEVKITNDLTGHHVPTDAPMRQMILVVEALDENHQPLKLVSGEVNPAWAGNYAGQPGKTFMKVLRDDWTGETPTAAYWRPVTLVEDTRLPAMATDSQTFTFQLPAGKAAQVRVRVIFRRTFQKLAEEKGFTDPDILMEEASISIEK
;
A
#
# COMPACT_ATOMS: atom_id res chain seq x y z
N MET A 1 3.89 77.48 1.34
CA MET A 1 5.37 77.42 1.41
C MET A 1 5.78 76.17 0.67
N LYS A 2 6.19 76.28 -0.61
CA LYS A 2 7.60 76.48 -1.05
C LYS A 2 8.44 75.24 -0.69
N HIS A 3 9.12 74.49 -1.57
CA HIS A 3 9.58 74.62 -2.97
C HIS A 3 10.08 73.20 -3.38
N TRP A 4 9.71 72.63 -4.54
CA TRP A 4 10.42 72.61 -5.85
C TRP A 4 11.50 71.50 -5.99
N ILE A 5 11.35 70.52 -6.90
CA ILE A 5 11.78 70.46 -8.35
C ILE A 5 13.22 69.89 -8.46
N SER A 6 13.68 68.99 -9.36
CA SER A 6 13.33 68.44 -10.70
C SER A 6 14.20 67.17 -10.91
N ALA A 7 13.81 66.08 -11.58
CA ALA A 7 13.61 65.84 -13.03
C ALA A 7 14.89 65.70 -13.89
N TRP A 8 14.80 64.77 -14.87
CA TRP A 8 15.44 64.64 -16.21
C TRP A 8 16.25 63.34 -16.45
N ILE A 9 15.77 62.34 -17.24
CA ILE A 9 15.68 62.14 -18.73
C ILE A 9 16.83 61.19 -19.20
N LEU A 10 16.60 59.95 -19.68
CA LEU A 10 16.07 59.41 -20.99
C LEU A 10 17.17 59.14 -22.06
N PHE A 11 16.92 58.11 -22.88
CA PHE A 11 17.61 57.52 -24.06
C PHE A 11 18.37 56.21 -23.80
N SER A 12 17.89 55.02 -24.21
CA SER A 12 17.57 54.47 -25.55
C SER A 12 18.79 54.18 -26.42
N LEU A 13 19.05 52.90 -26.75
CA LEU A 13 19.00 52.37 -28.13
C LEU A 13 19.24 50.85 -28.19
N ALA A 14 18.62 50.25 -29.20
CA ALA A 14 18.61 48.83 -29.57
C ALA A 14 19.54 48.54 -30.77
N VAL A 15 19.93 47.26 -30.94
CA VAL A 15 20.36 46.56 -32.20
C VAL A 15 20.17 45.05 -31.89
N VAL A 16 19.31 44.19 -32.46
CA VAL A 16 18.88 43.76 -33.83
C VAL A 16 19.79 42.70 -34.49
N PHE A 17 19.12 41.66 -35.04
CA PHE A 17 19.51 40.52 -35.93
C PHE A 17 19.88 39.18 -35.27
N GLY A 18 19.34 38.02 -35.69
CA GLY A 18 18.51 37.70 -36.85
C GLY A 18 17.95 36.26 -36.86
N LEU A 19 16.97 36.06 -37.74
CA LEU A 19 16.27 34.81 -38.11
C LEU A 19 17.22 33.70 -38.62
N VAL A 20 16.80 32.43 -38.54
CA VAL A 20 16.50 31.52 -39.68
C VAL A 20 15.87 30.21 -39.15
N ALA A 21 14.82 29.76 -39.84
CA ALA A 21 14.14 28.47 -39.68
C ALA A 21 14.63 27.43 -40.72
N CYS A 22 14.53 26.13 -40.41
CA CYS A 22 14.36 24.96 -41.30
C CYS A 22 14.26 23.71 -40.37
N ILE A 23 13.15 22.97 -40.24
CA ILE A 23 12.52 21.99 -41.15
C ILE A 23 13.28 20.65 -41.28
N GLU A 24 12.54 19.59 -40.88
CA GLU A 24 12.53 18.17 -41.31
C GLU A 24 13.31 17.03 -40.58
N ILE A 25 12.46 16.07 -40.13
CA ILE A 25 12.47 14.60 -40.32
C ILE A 25 13.54 13.76 -39.60
N GLY A 26 13.05 13.02 -38.58
CA GLY A 26 12.94 11.56 -38.61
C GLY A 26 14.22 10.73 -38.49
N GLN A 27 14.31 9.92 -37.44
CA GLN A 27 14.29 8.45 -37.53
C GLN A 27 14.52 7.82 -36.16
N ALA A 28 13.93 6.63 -36.00
CA ALA A 28 14.00 5.77 -34.84
C ALA A 28 15.46 5.42 -34.45
N ALA A 29 15.75 5.46 -33.15
CA ALA A 29 16.94 4.85 -32.59
C ALA A 29 16.53 3.70 -31.67
N THR A 30 16.98 2.52 -32.06
CA THR A 30 16.86 1.22 -31.42
C THR A 30 17.54 1.17 -30.06
N SER A 31 16.96 0.39 -29.15
CA SER A 31 17.55 0.02 -27.87
C SER A 31 18.89 -0.71 -28.09
N GLN A 32 19.99 -0.07 -27.70
CA GLN A 32 21.27 -0.74 -27.53
C GLN A 32 21.54 -0.93 -26.04
N THR A 33 21.68 -2.19 -25.67
CA THR A 33 22.19 -2.70 -24.39
C THR A 33 23.56 -2.07 -24.09
N PRO A 34 23.83 -1.56 -22.87
CA PRO A 34 25.17 -1.09 -22.54
C PRO A 34 26.09 -2.29 -22.30
N THR A 35 27.03 -2.49 -23.22
CA THR A 35 28.21 -3.32 -23.01
C THR A 35 29.15 -2.61 -22.04
N GLY A 36 29.40 -3.24 -20.89
CA GLY A 36 30.35 -2.76 -19.90
C GLY A 36 31.78 -2.80 -20.46
N VAL A 37 32.40 -1.64 -20.60
CA VAL A 37 33.84 -1.50 -20.84
C VAL A 37 34.53 -1.48 -19.47
N ASN A 38 35.32 -2.51 -19.22
CA ASN A 38 36.07 -2.72 -18.00
C ASN A 38 37.39 -1.93 -18.09
N THR A 39 37.45 -0.72 -17.52
CA THR A 39 38.69 0.04 -17.36
C THR A 39 39.31 -0.26 -16.00
N THR A 40 40.16 -1.29 -15.95
CA THR A 40 41.00 -1.58 -14.78
C THR A 40 42.14 -0.56 -14.69
N VAL A 41 42.09 0.32 -13.70
CA VAL A 41 43.23 1.13 -13.23
C VAL A 41 44.08 0.24 -12.30
N PRO A 42 45.42 0.18 -12.44
CA PRO A 42 46.25 -0.61 -11.54
C PRO A 42 46.33 0.10 -10.18
N VAL A 43 45.72 -0.49 -9.15
CA VAL A 43 45.89 -0.07 -7.76
C VAL A 43 47.18 -0.70 -7.24
N THR A 44 48.16 0.12 -6.90
CA THR A 44 49.37 -0.33 -6.19
C THR A 44 48.97 -0.84 -4.80
N PRO A 45 49.42 -2.03 -4.36
CA PRO A 45 49.07 -2.55 -3.04
C PRO A 45 49.74 -1.69 -1.96
N THR A 46 48.96 -0.86 -1.28
CA THR A 46 49.36 -0.25 -0.02
C THR A 46 49.36 -1.32 1.06
N SER A 47 50.50 -1.48 1.74
CA SER A 47 50.66 -2.34 2.91
C SER A 47 49.53 -2.07 3.92
N PRO A 48 48.92 -3.12 4.52
CA PRO A 48 47.90 -2.90 5.54
C PRO A 48 48.52 -2.12 6.72
N PRO A 49 47.82 -1.15 7.30
CA PRO A 49 48.27 -0.53 8.54
C PRO A 49 48.41 -1.64 9.58
N ALA A 50 49.49 -1.60 10.36
CA ALA A 50 49.69 -2.51 11.48
C ALA A 50 48.43 -2.48 12.35
N SER A 51 47.76 -3.62 12.48
CA SER A 51 46.59 -3.79 13.33
C SER A 51 46.96 -3.32 14.73
N THR A 52 46.39 -2.19 15.15
CA THR A 52 46.43 -1.79 16.56
C THR A 52 45.87 -2.98 17.35
N PRO A 53 46.56 -3.48 18.39
CA PRO A 53 46.07 -4.62 19.15
C PRO A 53 44.66 -4.29 19.63
N THR A 54 43.66 -5.02 19.13
CA THR A 54 42.30 -4.94 19.64
C THR A 54 42.39 -5.26 21.11
N LEU A 55 42.19 -4.25 21.97
CA LEU A 55 42.06 -4.46 23.41
C LEU A 55 40.94 -5.47 23.60
N VAL A 56 41.32 -6.73 23.85
CA VAL A 56 40.35 -7.77 24.16
C VAL A 56 39.79 -7.37 25.52
N ASN A 57 38.54 -6.93 25.52
CA ASN A 57 37.87 -6.62 26.77
C ASN A 57 37.70 -7.92 27.54
N LEU A 58 38.46 -8.09 28.63
CA LEU A 58 38.44 -9.31 29.45
C LEU A 58 37.52 -9.19 30.66
N THR A 59 37.03 -7.99 30.99
CA THR A 59 36.15 -7.78 32.14
C THR A 59 34.75 -8.31 31.80
N PRO A 60 34.25 -9.33 32.53
CA PRO A 60 32.92 -9.86 32.29
C PRO A 60 31.83 -8.84 32.60
N LEU A 61 30.72 -8.91 31.85
CA LEU A 61 29.48 -8.25 32.22
C LEU A 61 29.00 -8.76 33.58
N PRO A 62 28.42 -7.89 34.43
CA PRO A 62 27.76 -8.36 35.64
C PRO A 62 26.55 -9.20 35.26
N ASN A 63 26.37 -10.37 35.86
CA ASN A 63 25.23 -11.25 35.55
C ASN A 63 23.86 -10.59 35.81
N GLU A 64 23.83 -9.61 36.70
CA GLU A 64 22.63 -8.87 37.06
C GLU A 64 22.91 -7.37 37.04
N VAL A 65 21.95 -6.61 36.53
CA VAL A 65 21.91 -5.15 36.62
C VAL A 65 20.58 -4.69 37.20
N SER A 66 20.58 -3.55 37.87
CA SER A 66 19.40 -2.95 38.45
C SER A 66 19.45 -1.43 38.36
N GLY A 67 18.29 -0.80 38.35
CA GLY A 67 18.20 0.63 38.14
C GLY A 67 16.78 1.16 38.23
N VAL A 68 16.59 2.40 37.77
CA VAL A 68 15.30 3.06 37.65
C VAL A 68 15.09 3.54 36.22
N VAL A 69 13.84 3.47 35.75
CA VAL A 69 13.38 4.19 34.57
C VAL A 69 12.63 5.42 35.02
N GLU A 70 12.97 6.58 34.48
CA GLU A 70 12.38 7.86 34.84
C GLU A 70 12.07 8.70 33.59
N ASN A 71 11.17 9.66 33.72
CA ASN A 71 10.92 10.71 32.75
C ASN A 71 10.92 12.08 33.47
N SER A 72 10.52 13.14 32.76
CA SER A 72 10.45 14.50 33.34
C SER A 72 9.47 14.65 34.51
N GLN A 73 8.56 13.69 34.72
CA GLN A 73 7.57 13.69 35.80
C GLN A 73 7.97 12.80 36.99
N GLY A 74 9.04 12.00 36.86
CA GLY A 74 9.52 11.10 37.90
C GLY A 74 9.65 9.65 37.42
N PRO A 75 9.65 8.67 38.34
CA PRO A 75 9.79 7.27 37.99
C PRO A 75 8.64 6.74 37.14
N VAL A 76 8.94 5.88 36.17
CA VAL A 76 7.97 5.34 35.21
C VAL A 76 7.64 3.89 35.57
N ALA A 77 6.42 3.65 36.04
CA ALA A 77 5.91 2.31 36.35
C ALA A 77 5.51 1.54 35.08
N GLY A 78 5.73 0.22 35.08
CA GLY A 78 5.31 -0.67 33.99
C GLY A 78 6.09 -0.54 32.68
N ALA A 79 7.16 0.25 32.64
CA ALA A 79 8.04 0.38 31.47
C ALA A 79 8.68 -0.96 31.13
N LEU A 80 8.74 -1.30 29.85
CA LEU A 80 9.44 -2.49 29.35
C LEU A 80 10.93 -2.20 29.33
N VAL A 81 11.73 -3.00 30.03
CA VAL A 81 13.19 -2.89 30.07
C VAL A 81 13.80 -4.17 29.50
N GLN A 82 14.69 -4.04 28.51
CA GLN A 82 15.20 -5.18 27.74
C GLN A 82 16.70 -5.09 27.48
N ILE A 83 17.38 -6.25 27.57
CA ILE A 83 18.76 -6.40 27.14
C ILE A 83 18.78 -6.46 25.60
N GLN A 84 19.50 -5.51 24.98
CA GLN A 84 19.60 -5.42 23.53
C GLN A 84 20.09 -6.72 22.88
N GLY A 85 19.43 -7.14 21.81
CA GLY A 85 19.73 -8.36 21.07
C GLY A 85 19.21 -9.65 21.71
N THR A 86 18.41 -9.58 22.78
CA THR A 86 17.90 -10.78 23.47
C THR A 86 16.41 -10.65 23.82
N PRO A 87 15.68 -11.76 24.02
CA PRO A 87 14.29 -11.73 24.50
C PRO A 87 14.17 -11.38 25.99
N ASN A 88 15.27 -11.11 26.68
CA ASN A 88 15.30 -10.95 28.12
C ASN A 88 14.78 -9.58 28.54
N GLN A 89 13.56 -9.56 29.07
CA GLN A 89 12.79 -8.37 29.36
C GLN A 89 12.13 -8.45 30.74
N VAL A 90 12.00 -7.30 31.39
CA VAL A 90 11.23 -7.12 32.63
C VAL A 90 10.37 -5.86 32.54
N LYS A 91 9.40 -5.73 33.46
CA LYS A 91 8.65 -4.48 33.67
C LYS A 91 9.14 -3.78 34.93
N THR A 92 9.16 -2.46 34.91
CA THR A 92 9.47 -1.68 36.11
C THR A 92 8.37 -1.78 37.17
N GLY A 93 8.77 -1.69 38.45
CA GLY A 93 7.87 -1.54 39.59
C GLY A 93 7.21 -0.16 39.66
N ALA A 94 6.33 0.04 40.66
CA ALA A 94 5.60 1.30 40.84
C ALA A 94 6.51 2.52 41.10
N ASP A 95 7.71 2.28 41.62
CA ASP A 95 8.77 3.27 41.86
C ASP A 95 9.77 3.37 40.68
N GLY A 96 9.41 2.81 39.51
CA GLY A 96 10.24 2.80 38.31
C GLY A 96 11.44 1.84 38.37
N THR A 97 11.61 1.07 39.46
CA THR A 97 12.75 0.18 39.62
C THR A 97 12.69 -1.04 38.70
N PHE A 98 13.84 -1.51 38.21
CA PHE A 98 13.96 -2.77 37.48
C PHE A 98 15.17 -3.59 37.97
N ARG A 99 15.12 -4.89 37.73
CA ARG A 99 16.23 -5.82 37.90
C ARG A 99 16.26 -6.79 36.73
N LEU A 100 17.36 -6.81 35.98
CA LEU A 100 17.59 -7.68 34.82
C LEU A 100 18.73 -8.65 35.12
N ARG A 101 18.52 -9.92 34.85
CA ARG A 101 19.52 -11.00 35.02
C ARG A 101 19.95 -11.55 33.68
N GLY A 102 20.99 -12.37 33.62
CA GLY A 102 21.35 -13.12 32.40
C GLY A 102 22.19 -12.34 31.40
N LEU A 103 22.81 -11.22 31.83
CA LEU A 103 23.89 -10.60 31.07
C LEU A 103 25.11 -11.52 31.13
N SER A 104 25.79 -11.74 30.00
CA SER A 104 26.96 -12.61 29.92
C SER A 104 27.90 -12.16 28.80
N GLY A 105 29.15 -12.64 28.83
CA GLY A 105 30.20 -12.20 27.91
C GLY A 105 30.98 -10.99 28.42
N THR A 106 31.78 -10.39 27.54
CA THR A 106 32.69 -9.27 27.87
C THR A 106 32.50 -8.03 26.99
N SER A 107 31.64 -8.12 25.98
CA SER A 107 31.32 -6.98 25.11
C SER A 107 30.32 -6.05 25.80
N PRO A 108 30.46 -4.71 25.65
CA PRO A 108 29.44 -3.77 26.13
C PRO A 108 28.06 -4.10 25.56
N VAL A 109 27.02 -3.97 26.39
CA VAL A 109 25.62 -4.19 25.99
C VAL A 109 24.77 -2.99 26.35
N ASN A 110 23.73 -2.69 25.57
CA ASN A 110 22.75 -1.67 25.93
C ASN A 110 21.56 -2.30 26.65
N ILE A 111 21.12 -1.63 27.71
CA ILE A 111 19.83 -1.88 28.34
C ILE A 111 18.89 -0.78 27.87
N THR A 112 17.82 -1.20 27.21
CA THR A 112 16.79 -0.30 26.67
C THR A 112 15.59 -0.26 27.58
N ALA A 113 14.87 0.86 27.59
CA ALA A 113 13.57 0.96 28.24
C ALA A 113 12.57 1.72 27.36
N TRP A 114 11.31 1.31 27.42
CA TRP A 114 10.21 1.96 26.70
C TRP A 114 8.94 2.01 27.55
N ALA A 115 8.21 3.10 27.39
CA ALA A 115 6.84 3.26 27.85
C ALA A 115 6.04 4.01 26.78
N GLU A 116 4.73 3.81 26.76
CA GLU A 116 3.83 4.48 25.81
C GLU A 116 4.02 6.01 25.83
N GLY A 117 3.96 6.63 24.65
CA GLY A 117 4.17 8.07 24.50
C GLY A 117 5.63 8.55 24.60
N HIS A 118 6.60 7.64 24.68
CA HIS A 118 8.03 7.99 24.83
C HIS A 118 8.92 7.34 23.77
N TYR A 119 10.05 7.98 23.49
CA TYR A 119 11.17 7.35 22.79
C TYR A 119 11.74 6.19 23.62
N VAL A 120 12.34 5.22 22.94
CA VAL A 120 13.19 4.22 23.60
C VAL A 120 14.37 4.94 24.25
N GLY A 121 14.48 4.85 25.57
CA GLY A 121 15.66 5.25 26.34
C GLY A 121 16.64 4.10 26.45
N TRP A 122 17.92 4.38 26.67
CA TRP A 122 18.92 3.34 26.91
C TRP A 122 20.07 3.80 27.80
N VAL A 123 20.77 2.83 28.36
CA VAL A 123 22.05 3.00 29.05
C VAL A 123 23.02 1.90 28.60
N SER A 124 24.31 2.24 28.49
CA SER A 124 25.36 1.27 28.14
C SER A 124 25.93 0.64 29.40
N VAL A 125 26.01 -0.69 29.41
CA VAL A 125 26.67 -1.49 30.43
C VAL A 125 28.04 -1.88 29.89
N ASN A 126 29.08 -1.21 30.39
CA ASN A 126 30.47 -1.44 29.98
C ASN A 126 31.39 -1.48 31.21
N PRO A 127 31.65 -2.66 31.78
CA PRO A 127 32.49 -2.81 32.97
C PRO A 127 33.95 -2.37 32.82
N SER A 128 34.41 -2.19 31.58
CA SER A 128 35.78 -1.73 31.30
C SER A 128 35.86 -0.24 30.97
N ALA A 129 34.73 0.47 30.99
CA ALA A 129 34.75 1.91 30.89
C ALA A 129 35.40 2.50 32.16
N PRO A 130 36.32 3.48 32.04
CA PRO A 130 37.00 4.09 33.20
C PRO A 130 36.05 4.70 34.23
N ASP A 131 34.86 5.11 33.79
CA ASP A 131 33.79 5.73 34.57
C ASP A 131 32.70 4.75 35.01
N TRP A 132 32.87 3.44 34.80
CA TRP A 132 31.92 2.42 35.23
C TRP A 132 31.81 2.36 36.76
N LYS A 133 30.60 2.61 37.29
CA LYS A 133 30.31 2.62 38.74
C LYS A 133 29.61 1.35 39.24
N GLY A 134 29.51 0.32 38.39
CA GLY A 134 28.81 -0.93 38.70
C GLY A 134 27.44 -1.04 38.03
N GLY A 135 26.91 -2.26 38.00
CA GLY A 135 25.62 -2.58 37.35
C GLY A 135 24.40 -2.27 38.20
N ASN A 136 24.60 -1.73 39.40
CA ASN A 136 23.54 -1.35 40.33
C ASN A 136 23.35 0.17 40.25
N HIS A 137 22.11 0.64 40.29
CA HIS A 137 21.74 2.06 40.18
C HIS A 137 21.87 2.65 38.76
N LEU A 138 21.60 1.85 37.73
CA LEU A 138 21.44 2.37 36.37
C LEU A 138 20.25 3.35 36.31
N VAL A 139 20.35 4.39 35.49
CA VAL A 139 19.25 5.33 35.23
C VAL A 139 18.98 5.34 33.73
N ILE A 140 17.74 5.06 33.34
CA ILE A 140 17.29 5.17 31.95
C ILE A 140 16.22 6.26 31.90
N THR A 141 16.55 7.38 31.24
CA THR A 141 15.61 8.51 31.09
C THR A 141 14.82 8.36 29.79
N LEU A 142 13.49 8.34 29.89
CA LEU A 142 12.58 8.36 28.76
C LEU A 142 12.24 9.80 28.38
N LYS A 143 12.34 10.10 27.09
CA LYS A 143 11.93 11.39 26.52
C LYS A 143 10.54 11.25 25.91
N PRO A 144 9.62 12.21 26.12
CA PRO A 144 8.31 12.16 25.48
C PRO A 144 8.42 12.31 23.96
N LEU A 145 7.48 11.70 23.25
CA LEU A 145 7.30 11.90 21.81
C LEU A 145 6.84 13.33 21.49
N PRO A 146 7.01 13.81 20.25
CA PRO A 146 6.46 15.10 19.84
C PRO A 146 4.93 15.15 20.04
N GLU A 147 4.44 16.20 20.68
CA GLU A 147 2.99 16.39 20.88
C GLU A 147 2.27 16.91 19.62
N LYS A 148 3.02 17.62 18.76
CA LYS A 148 2.51 18.25 17.55
C LYS A 148 3.07 17.56 16.31
N ASP A 149 2.20 17.41 15.32
CA ASP A 149 2.57 16.99 13.98
C ASP A 149 3.04 18.19 13.15
N ASN A 150 4.27 18.14 12.65
CA ASN A 150 4.84 19.16 11.78
C ASN A 150 4.51 18.87 10.31
N ALA A 151 3.49 19.55 9.78
CA ALA A 151 3.09 19.39 8.39
C ALA A 151 4.15 19.84 7.36
N ASP A 152 5.06 20.72 7.77
CA ASP A 152 6.15 21.22 6.93
C ASP A 152 7.39 20.32 6.91
N TYR A 153 7.36 19.21 7.63
CA TYR A 153 8.44 18.23 7.73
C TYR A 153 8.97 17.84 6.33
N PRO A 154 10.30 17.94 6.09
CA PRO A 154 10.87 17.81 4.75
C PRO A 154 11.03 16.36 4.28
N TRP A 155 10.51 15.39 5.03
CA TRP A 155 10.80 13.96 4.89
C TRP A 155 12.27 13.62 5.15
N PHE A 156 12.52 12.36 5.49
CA PHE A 156 13.81 11.92 6.01
C PHE A 156 14.87 11.93 4.91
N SER A 157 16.08 12.34 5.30
CA SER A 157 17.28 12.20 4.50
C SER A 157 18.46 11.85 5.39
N PHE A 158 19.38 11.07 4.84
CA PHE A 158 20.57 10.62 5.54
C PHE A 158 21.75 10.55 4.57
N GLN A 159 22.90 11.10 4.98
CA GLN A 159 24.14 11.11 4.18
C GLN A 159 23.96 11.63 2.73
N GLY A 160 23.08 12.61 2.54
CA GLY A 160 22.80 13.19 1.21
C GLY A 160 21.82 12.39 0.35
N VAL A 161 21.34 11.23 0.81
CA VAL A 161 20.28 10.44 0.18
C VAL A 161 18.93 10.83 0.78
N LYS A 162 17.89 10.95 -0.06
CA LYS A 162 16.54 11.40 0.31
C LYS A 162 15.51 10.27 0.21
N GLY A 163 14.35 10.45 0.83
CA GLY A 163 13.22 9.54 0.73
C GLY A 163 13.53 8.14 1.27
N SER A 164 12.81 7.13 0.81
CA SER A 164 13.00 5.76 1.28
C SER A 164 14.39 5.20 0.94
N ALA A 165 15.03 5.71 -0.11
CA ALA A 165 16.40 5.35 -0.47
C ALA A 165 17.41 5.61 0.66
N SER A 166 17.14 6.59 1.53
CA SER A 166 17.99 6.86 2.69
C SER A 166 17.92 5.73 3.74
N CYS A 167 16.79 5.04 3.84
CA CYS A 167 16.63 3.86 4.71
C CYS A 167 17.43 2.68 4.15
N GLY A 168 17.45 2.50 2.84
CA GLY A 168 18.20 1.45 2.13
C GLY A 168 19.71 1.49 2.28
N LEU A 169 20.28 2.57 2.83
CA LEU A 169 21.69 2.63 3.21
C LEU A 169 22.02 1.65 4.36
N CYS A 170 21.03 1.36 5.20
CA CYS A 170 21.18 0.53 6.39
C CYS A 170 20.21 -0.64 6.43
N HIS A 171 19.02 -0.51 5.84
CA HIS A 171 17.92 -1.46 5.97
C HIS A 171 17.78 -2.39 4.76
N ARG A 172 17.61 -3.68 5.04
CA ARG A 172 17.39 -4.71 4.02
C ARG A 172 16.06 -4.53 3.27
N GLU A 173 15.05 -4.03 3.99
CA GLU A 173 13.66 -3.98 3.54
C GLU A 173 13.45 -3.01 2.36
N TYR A 174 14.41 -2.12 2.11
CA TYR A 174 14.29 -1.15 1.01
C TYR A 174 14.13 -1.82 -0.36
N VAL A 175 14.86 -2.91 -0.64
CA VAL A 175 14.73 -3.62 -1.92
C VAL A 175 13.37 -4.30 -2.04
N GLU A 176 12.86 -4.85 -0.93
CA GLU A 176 11.52 -5.45 -0.84
C GLU A 176 10.45 -4.37 -1.10
N TRP A 177 10.55 -3.23 -0.42
CA TRP A 177 9.65 -2.09 -0.57
C TRP A 177 9.67 -1.50 -1.98
N GLN A 178 10.82 -1.39 -2.64
CA GLN A 178 10.90 -0.91 -4.02
C GLN A 178 10.12 -1.79 -5.00
N ALA A 179 9.94 -3.08 -4.71
CA ALA A 179 9.16 -4.00 -5.53
C ALA A 179 7.66 -3.95 -5.21
N ASP A 180 7.26 -3.38 -4.08
CA ASP A 180 5.88 -3.31 -3.62
C ASP A 180 5.03 -2.30 -4.41
N ALA A 181 3.72 -2.55 -4.48
CA ALA A 181 2.77 -1.69 -5.17
C ALA A 181 2.51 -0.35 -4.47
N HIS A 182 2.68 -0.26 -3.15
CA HIS A 182 2.46 0.97 -2.39
C HIS A 182 3.56 2.00 -2.68
N SER A 183 4.82 1.58 -2.79
CA SER A 183 5.97 2.44 -3.17
C SER A 183 5.97 2.87 -4.64
N GLN A 184 5.03 2.31 -5.42
CA GLN A 184 4.82 2.62 -6.84
C GLN A 184 3.46 3.26 -7.09
N ALA A 185 2.70 3.58 -6.05
CA ALA A 185 1.32 4.04 -6.17
C ALA A 185 1.20 5.31 -7.02
N ALA A 186 2.15 6.25 -6.88
CA ALA A 186 2.20 7.48 -7.68
C ALA A 186 2.57 7.27 -9.15
N GLN A 187 3.11 6.10 -9.51
CA GLN A 187 3.59 5.77 -10.86
C GLN A 187 2.73 4.70 -11.54
N ASN A 188 1.77 4.13 -10.81
CA ASN A 188 0.87 3.10 -11.31
C ASN A 188 0.00 3.64 -12.45
N GLN A 189 0.26 3.14 -13.67
CA GLN A 189 -0.44 3.59 -14.87
C GLN A 189 -1.95 3.34 -14.84
N ARG A 190 -2.43 2.31 -14.13
CA ARG A 190 -3.87 2.07 -13.97
C ARG A 190 -4.52 3.18 -13.15
N PHE A 191 -3.89 3.55 -12.04
CA PHE A 191 -4.33 4.66 -11.21
C PHE A 191 -4.27 5.99 -11.97
N LEU A 192 -3.12 6.30 -12.59
CA LEU A 192 -2.92 7.56 -13.30
C LEU A 192 -3.90 7.74 -14.47
N SER A 193 -4.12 6.71 -15.27
CA SER A 193 -5.04 6.75 -16.42
C SER A 193 -6.52 6.88 -16.01
N ILE A 194 -6.91 6.30 -14.88
CA ILE A 194 -8.25 6.48 -14.28
C ILE A 194 -8.38 7.89 -13.67
N TYR A 195 -7.36 8.39 -12.97
CA TYR A 195 -7.41 9.72 -12.37
C TYR A 195 -7.46 10.83 -13.44
N THR A 196 -6.55 10.77 -14.41
CA THR A 196 -6.43 11.77 -15.48
C THR A 196 -7.49 11.64 -16.56
N GLY A 197 -8.01 10.43 -16.78
CA GLY A 197 -8.90 10.14 -17.90
C GLY A 197 -8.20 9.90 -19.24
N SER A 198 -6.93 9.50 -19.21
CA SER A 198 -6.23 9.02 -20.39
C SER A 198 -6.28 7.51 -20.54
N ASP A 199 -5.74 6.99 -21.65
CA ASP A 199 -5.19 5.64 -21.71
C ASP A 199 -3.73 5.60 -21.21
N VAL A 200 -3.10 4.43 -21.23
CA VAL A 200 -1.67 4.25 -20.86
C VAL A 200 -0.68 4.95 -21.81
N LYS A 201 -1.13 5.42 -22.98
CA LYS A 201 -0.31 6.21 -23.92
C LYS A 201 -0.44 7.72 -23.69
N GLY A 202 -1.20 8.14 -22.68
CA GLY A 202 -1.45 9.54 -22.36
C GLY A 202 -2.48 10.22 -23.27
N ARG A 203 -3.19 9.48 -24.13
CA ARG A 203 -4.25 10.03 -24.98
C ARG A 203 -5.46 10.31 -24.11
N GLN A 204 -5.84 11.59 -24.01
CA GLN A 204 -6.92 12.05 -23.15
C GLN A 204 -8.30 11.76 -23.74
N GLY A 205 -9.23 11.34 -22.88
CA GLY A 205 -10.63 11.23 -23.22
C GLY A 205 -11.33 12.59 -23.34
N GLN A 206 -12.61 12.55 -23.69
CA GLN A 206 -13.45 13.75 -23.79
C GLN A 206 -13.86 14.23 -22.40
N PRO A 207 -13.78 15.53 -22.09
CA PRO A 207 -14.35 16.07 -20.86
C PRO A 207 -15.85 15.79 -20.76
N THR A 208 -16.34 15.53 -19.56
CA THR A 208 -17.76 15.30 -19.34
C THR A 208 -18.55 16.58 -19.56
N ARG A 209 -19.59 16.48 -20.39
CA ARG A 209 -20.52 17.58 -20.68
C ARG A 209 -21.74 17.43 -19.81
N LEU A 210 -22.15 18.51 -19.15
CA LEU A 210 -23.40 18.56 -18.38
C LEU A 210 -24.48 19.24 -19.23
N GLY A 211 -25.66 18.62 -19.27
CA GLY A 211 -26.87 19.23 -19.84
C GLY A 211 -27.40 20.38 -18.99
N ILE A 212 -28.42 21.08 -19.48
CA ILE A 212 -29.07 22.18 -18.76
C ILE A 212 -29.76 21.72 -17.47
N ASP A 213 -30.11 20.44 -17.39
CA ASP A 213 -30.67 19.76 -16.23
C ASP A 213 -29.59 19.32 -15.22
N GLY A 214 -28.31 19.63 -15.50
CA GLY A 214 -27.17 19.25 -14.66
C GLY A 214 -26.76 17.78 -14.78
N LYS A 215 -27.38 17.01 -15.69
CA LYS A 215 -27.02 15.59 -15.90
C LYS A 215 -25.86 15.46 -16.86
N ALA A 216 -24.99 14.47 -16.65
CA ALA A 216 -23.96 14.18 -17.62
C ALA A 216 -24.57 13.68 -18.93
N GLN A 217 -24.04 14.17 -20.04
CA GLN A 217 -24.38 13.73 -21.37
C GLN A 217 -23.45 12.59 -21.79
N SER A 218 -23.96 11.71 -22.65
CA SER A 218 -23.13 10.66 -23.24
C SER A 218 -21.93 11.27 -24.01
N PRO A 219 -20.78 10.56 -24.01
CA PRO A 219 -19.64 10.92 -24.86
C PRO A 219 -20.05 11.06 -26.33
N ASP A 220 -19.38 11.95 -27.07
CA ASP A 220 -19.61 12.06 -28.51
C ASP A 220 -19.04 10.81 -29.21
N PRO A 221 -19.88 10.00 -29.89
CA PRO A 221 -19.42 8.78 -30.54
C PRO A 221 -18.51 9.05 -31.75
N SER A 222 -18.44 10.28 -32.25
CA SER A 222 -17.54 10.67 -33.36
C SER A 222 -16.12 11.00 -32.91
N GLN A 223 -15.89 11.12 -31.60
CA GLN A 223 -14.61 11.48 -31.01
C GLN A 223 -14.01 10.27 -30.28
N PRO A 224 -12.67 10.18 -30.15
CA PRO A 224 -12.05 9.11 -29.38
C PRO A 224 -12.56 9.04 -27.94
N TYR A 225 -12.70 7.83 -27.42
CA TYR A 225 -13.07 7.56 -26.03
C TYR A 225 -12.09 6.56 -25.42
N TYR A 226 -11.45 6.94 -24.31
CA TYR A 226 -10.45 6.15 -23.61
C TYR A 226 -10.92 5.80 -22.18
N GLY A 227 -12.23 5.55 -22.04
CA GLY A 227 -12.84 5.23 -20.76
C GLY A 227 -13.05 6.43 -19.82
N PRO A 228 -13.60 6.19 -18.61
CA PRO A 228 -13.88 7.24 -17.64
C PRO A 228 -12.61 7.86 -17.05
N GLY A 229 -12.74 9.08 -16.51
CA GLY A 229 -11.64 9.75 -15.82
C GLY A 229 -12.10 10.78 -14.81
N PHE A 230 -11.50 10.78 -13.61
CA PHE A 230 -11.87 11.75 -12.57
C PHE A 230 -11.69 13.19 -13.03
N ARG A 231 -10.55 13.50 -13.66
CA ARG A 231 -10.25 14.85 -14.18
C ARG A 231 -11.05 15.23 -15.44
N LEU A 232 -11.68 14.26 -16.12
CA LEU A 232 -12.63 14.56 -17.20
C LEU A 232 -13.96 15.08 -16.63
N ASP A 233 -14.36 14.60 -15.45
CA ASP A 233 -15.56 15.04 -14.74
C ASP A 233 -15.31 16.33 -13.94
N TYR A 234 -14.15 16.39 -13.29
CA TYR A 234 -13.78 17.45 -12.37
C TYR A 234 -12.43 18.08 -12.73
N PRO A 235 -12.35 18.81 -13.87
CA PRO A 235 -11.09 19.35 -14.38
C PRO A 235 -10.45 20.42 -13.48
N ASN A 236 -11.18 20.94 -12.49
CA ASN A 236 -10.69 21.96 -11.56
C ASN A 236 -10.77 21.49 -10.10
N ARG A 237 -10.77 20.18 -9.83
CA ARG A 237 -10.71 19.62 -8.46
C ARG A 237 -9.71 18.48 -8.37
N ALA A 238 -9.19 18.22 -7.17
CA ALA A 238 -8.25 17.13 -6.89
C ALA A 238 -8.92 15.83 -6.45
N GLY A 239 -10.12 15.90 -5.87
CA GLY A 239 -10.74 14.74 -5.21
C GLY A 239 -9.94 14.27 -3.99
N ASN A 240 -10.21 13.05 -3.52
CA ASN A 240 -9.58 12.47 -2.34
C ASN A 240 -8.56 11.36 -2.68
N CYS A 241 -8.26 11.10 -3.95
CA CYS A 241 -7.40 9.99 -4.36
C CYS A 241 -5.99 10.06 -3.74
N ALA A 242 -5.47 11.27 -3.52
CA ALA A 242 -4.15 11.46 -2.92
C ALA A 242 -4.07 10.99 -1.46
N THR A 243 -5.19 10.88 -0.74
CA THR A 243 -5.21 10.48 0.68
C THR A 243 -4.61 9.11 0.92
N CYS A 244 -4.86 8.16 0.02
CA CYS A 244 -4.35 6.80 0.09
C CYS A 244 -3.15 6.56 -0.83
N HIS A 245 -3.12 7.18 -2.02
CA HIS A 245 -2.12 6.86 -3.04
C HIS A 245 -0.84 7.69 -2.93
N THR A 246 -0.92 8.92 -2.44
CA THR A 246 0.21 9.86 -2.42
C THR A 246 0.20 10.74 -1.15
N PRO A 247 0.17 10.16 0.05
CA PRO A 247 0.04 10.90 1.31
C PRO A 247 1.25 11.78 1.66
N VAL A 248 2.34 11.68 0.89
CA VAL A 248 3.53 12.55 1.03
C VAL A 248 3.59 13.69 0.01
N ALA A 249 2.59 13.79 -0.89
CA ALA A 249 2.57 14.76 -1.99
C ALA A 249 2.39 16.22 -1.55
N SER A 250 2.01 16.47 -0.30
CA SER A 250 1.62 17.79 0.18
C SER A 250 1.99 18.02 1.64
N LYS A 251 2.14 19.28 2.00
CA LYS A 251 2.39 19.78 3.36
C LYS A 251 1.11 20.26 4.05
N VAL A 252 -0.05 19.91 3.52
CA VAL A 252 -1.34 20.20 4.17
C VAL A 252 -1.45 19.33 5.43
N PRO A 253 -1.75 19.92 6.62
CA PRO A 253 -2.00 19.13 7.83
C PRO A 253 -3.11 18.10 7.61
N ASN A 254 -2.91 16.86 8.04
CA ASN A 254 -3.86 15.78 7.79
C ASN A 254 -5.11 15.81 8.69
N ASN A 255 -5.13 16.68 9.70
CA ASN A 255 -6.35 17.02 10.43
C ASN A 255 -7.26 18.02 9.67
N GLN A 256 -6.88 18.43 8.46
CA GLN A 256 -7.69 19.26 7.56
C GLN A 256 -8.21 18.45 6.38
N ASN A 257 -9.49 18.09 6.42
CA ASN A 257 -10.11 17.26 5.37
C ASN A 257 -10.08 17.95 3.98
N CYS A 258 -10.38 19.25 3.88
CA CYS A 258 -10.65 19.89 2.59
C CYS A 258 -9.50 19.91 1.57
N GLY A 259 -8.25 20.09 2.01
CA GLY A 259 -7.10 20.08 1.10
C GLY A 259 -6.81 18.68 0.55
N TRP A 260 -7.01 17.66 1.38
CA TRP A 260 -6.84 16.25 1.05
C TRP A 260 -8.00 15.65 0.25
N SER A 261 -9.23 16.10 0.49
CA SER A 261 -10.44 15.65 -0.19
C SER A 261 -10.84 16.48 -1.42
N GLY A 262 -10.09 17.54 -1.71
CA GLY A 262 -10.35 18.39 -2.89
C GLY A 262 -11.73 19.05 -2.87
N CYS A 263 -12.19 19.51 -1.69
CA CYS A 263 -13.54 20.04 -1.49
C CYS A 263 -13.84 21.30 -2.33
N HIS A 264 -12.81 22.09 -2.62
CA HIS A 264 -12.91 23.34 -3.34
C HIS A 264 -12.30 23.23 -4.74
N THR A 265 -12.78 24.07 -5.67
CA THR A 265 -12.18 24.17 -6.99
C THR A 265 -10.88 24.97 -6.94
N ASP A 266 -9.99 24.73 -7.91
CA ASP A 266 -8.71 25.45 -8.05
C ASP A 266 -8.93 26.99 -8.03
N LEU A 267 -9.94 27.48 -8.74
CA LEU A 267 -10.32 28.90 -8.77
C LEU A 267 -10.76 29.41 -7.39
N THR A 268 -11.47 28.60 -6.60
CA THR A 268 -11.93 29.00 -5.26
C THR A 268 -10.74 29.12 -4.31
N ILE A 269 -9.82 28.15 -4.37
CA ILE A 269 -8.58 28.15 -3.60
C ILE A 269 -7.74 29.38 -3.95
N GLU A 270 -7.54 29.64 -5.24
CA GLU A 270 -6.81 30.82 -5.73
C GLU A 270 -7.42 32.13 -5.20
N ARG A 271 -8.75 32.28 -5.32
CA ARG A 271 -9.47 33.49 -4.88
C ARG A 271 -9.54 33.63 -3.37
N SER A 272 -9.33 32.55 -2.61
CA SER A 272 -9.31 32.58 -1.15
C SER A 272 -8.05 33.26 -0.58
N ARG A 273 -7.03 33.55 -1.41
CA ARG A 273 -5.80 34.26 -1.02
C ARG A 273 -5.12 33.66 0.22
N GLY A 274 -5.05 32.33 0.28
CA GLY A 274 -4.38 31.58 1.35
C GLY A 274 -5.25 31.26 2.56
N VAL A 275 -6.54 31.60 2.55
CA VAL A 275 -7.48 31.17 3.60
C VAL A 275 -7.80 29.66 3.48
N ILE A 276 -7.88 29.14 2.25
CA ILE A 276 -8.11 27.71 2.00
C ILE A 276 -6.78 27.07 1.61
N SER A 277 -6.44 25.97 2.27
CA SER A 277 -5.26 25.17 1.96
C SER A 277 -5.29 24.68 0.50
N PRO A 278 -4.13 24.61 -0.18
CA PRO A 278 -4.05 24.03 -1.51
C PRO A 278 -4.61 22.60 -1.56
N ALA A 279 -5.21 22.23 -2.68
CA ALA A 279 -5.63 20.85 -2.91
C ALA A 279 -4.42 19.96 -3.17
N THR A 280 -4.42 18.75 -2.62
CA THR A 280 -3.35 17.78 -2.84
C THR A 280 -3.62 16.98 -4.12
N LEU A 281 -2.74 17.13 -5.11
CA LEU A 281 -2.84 16.39 -6.38
C LEU A 281 -1.99 15.11 -6.33
N PRO A 282 -2.49 13.97 -6.83
CA PRO A 282 -1.73 12.74 -6.93
C PRO A 282 -0.92 12.62 -8.24
N ILE A 283 -0.68 13.74 -8.93
CA ILE A 283 -0.01 13.81 -10.23
C ILE A 283 1.00 14.96 -10.26
N GLY A 284 1.94 14.91 -11.20
CA GLY A 284 2.99 15.92 -11.31
C GLY A 284 3.97 15.90 -10.13
N LEU A 285 4.11 14.73 -9.50
CA LEU A 285 4.94 14.55 -8.32
C LEU A 285 6.42 14.43 -8.70
N SER A 286 7.29 14.75 -7.74
CA SER A 286 8.74 14.64 -7.86
C SER A 286 9.35 14.32 -6.51
N GLY A 287 10.61 13.84 -6.50
CA GLY A 287 11.27 13.40 -5.27
C GLY A 287 10.47 12.33 -4.55
N ASP A 288 10.37 12.43 -3.22
CA ASP A 288 9.69 11.49 -2.34
C ASP A 288 8.20 11.30 -2.71
N GLY A 289 7.58 12.30 -3.33
CA GLY A 289 6.22 12.21 -3.85
C GLY A 289 6.02 11.14 -4.94
N LEU A 290 7.07 10.79 -5.70
CA LEU A 290 6.99 9.78 -6.76
C LEU A 290 6.93 8.34 -6.25
N GLU A 291 7.26 8.10 -4.97
CA GLU A 291 7.02 6.80 -4.35
C GLU A 291 5.53 6.62 -3.99
N GLY A 292 4.81 7.72 -3.74
CA GLY A 292 3.45 7.66 -3.23
C GLY A 292 3.46 7.36 -1.73
N ILE A 293 3.63 6.09 -1.35
CA ILE A 293 3.86 5.67 0.04
C ILE A 293 5.37 5.51 0.27
N THR A 294 5.90 6.07 1.36
CA THR A 294 7.33 6.01 1.70
C THR A 294 7.54 5.27 3.03
N CYS A 295 8.74 4.73 3.25
CA CYS A 295 9.12 4.17 4.56
C CYS A 295 8.90 5.21 5.66
N ASP A 296 9.28 6.46 5.41
CA ASP A 296 9.15 7.56 6.36
C ASP A 296 7.68 7.93 6.62
N PHE A 297 6.76 7.75 5.67
CA PHE A 297 5.33 7.91 5.97
C PHE A 297 4.84 6.83 6.93
N CYS A 298 5.07 5.56 6.62
CA CYS A 298 4.61 4.43 7.44
C CYS A 298 5.18 4.50 8.87
N HIS A 299 6.50 4.77 8.99
CA HIS A 299 7.17 4.84 10.28
C HIS A 299 6.96 6.17 11.03
N LYS A 300 6.08 7.05 10.57
CA LYS A 300 5.60 8.24 11.32
C LYS A 300 4.16 8.12 11.79
N ILE A 301 3.46 7.06 11.37
CA ILE A 301 2.12 6.76 11.87
C ILE A 301 2.27 6.26 13.30
N GLY A 302 1.69 6.97 14.25
CA GLY A 302 1.68 6.54 15.66
C GLY A 302 0.30 6.15 16.18
N ASP A 303 -0.76 6.40 15.41
CA ASP A 303 -2.13 5.99 15.77
C ASP A 303 -3.06 5.97 14.53
N VAL A 304 -4.18 5.27 14.66
CA VAL A 304 -5.28 5.22 13.68
C VAL A 304 -6.60 5.69 14.31
N THR A 305 -7.36 6.47 13.55
CA THR A 305 -8.69 6.92 13.96
C THR A 305 -9.75 6.03 13.32
N LEU A 306 -10.37 5.19 14.14
CA LEU A 306 -11.50 4.35 13.76
C LEU A 306 -12.77 4.85 14.46
N ASP A 307 -13.90 4.61 13.83
CA ASP A 307 -15.20 4.81 14.44
C ASP A 307 -15.40 3.78 15.57
N ALA A 308 -15.79 4.26 16.76
CA ALA A 308 -15.85 3.43 17.95
C ALA A 308 -17.01 2.42 17.95
N GLU A 309 -18.05 2.67 17.15
CA GLU A 309 -19.22 1.78 17.06
C GLU A 309 -18.99 0.66 16.05
N THR A 310 -18.38 0.99 14.90
CA THR A 310 -18.21 0.07 13.78
C THR A 310 -16.82 -0.57 13.71
N GLY A 311 -15.80 0.04 14.32
CA GLY A 311 -14.42 -0.35 14.17
C GLY A 311 -13.82 -0.01 12.79
N LEU A 312 -14.56 0.66 11.89
CA LEU A 312 -14.10 1.04 10.56
C LEU A 312 -13.57 2.48 10.54
N PRO A 313 -12.75 2.88 9.55
CA PRO A 313 -12.46 4.29 9.34
C PRO A 313 -13.74 5.07 9.06
N LYS A 314 -13.77 6.35 9.44
CA LYS A 314 -14.93 7.20 9.14
C LYS A 314 -15.04 7.42 7.62
N PRO A 315 -16.24 7.37 7.03
CA PRO A 315 -16.43 7.51 5.58
C PRO A 315 -15.83 8.78 4.95
N ASP A 316 -15.75 9.89 5.70
CA ASP A 316 -15.20 11.17 5.24
C ASP A 316 -13.69 11.33 5.48
N MET A 317 -13.03 10.34 6.08
CA MET A 317 -11.62 10.38 6.47
C MET A 317 -10.79 9.24 5.84
N PRO A 318 -10.77 9.05 4.51
CA PRO A 318 -9.92 8.03 3.90
C PRO A 318 -8.42 8.32 4.07
N GLY A 319 -7.63 7.25 4.10
CA GLY A 319 -6.17 7.27 4.06
C GLY A 319 -5.54 8.13 5.16
N ILE A 320 -4.66 9.05 4.75
CA ILE A 320 -3.92 9.96 5.66
C ILE A 320 -4.79 10.72 6.67
N LEU A 321 -6.07 10.96 6.34
CA LEU A 321 -6.99 11.66 7.22
C LEU A 321 -7.32 10.85 8.49
N SER A 322 -7.26 9.52 8.43
CA SER A 322 -7.49 8.64 9.59
C SER A 322 -6.19 8.20 10.29
N TYR A 323 -5.03 8.79 9.98
CA TYR A 323 -3.80 8.55 10.72
C TYR A 323 -3.44 9.71 11.65
N ARG A 324 -2.81 9.41 12.78
CA ARG A 324 -2.04 10.39 13.54
C ARG A 324 -0.58 10.26 13.20
N LEU A 325 -0.01 11.32 12.62
CA LEU A 325 1.42 11.39 12.29
C LEU A 325 2.21 12.07 13.41
N TYR A 326 3.45 11.64 13.59
CA TYR A 326 4.42 12.24 14.51
C TYR A 326 5.61 12.81 13.74
N ARG A 327 5.35 13.78 12.86
CA ARG A 327 6.43 14.47 12.14
C ARG A 327 7.07 15.50 13.07
N PRO A 328 8.37 15.37 13.38
CA PRO A 328 9.00 16.24 14.37
C PRO A 328 9.47 17.57 13.76
N GLU A 329 9.89 18.49 14.62
CA GLU A 329 10.55 19.74 14.23
C GLU A 329 11.94 19.49 13.63
N GLU A 330 12.49 20.51 12.96
CA GLU A 330 13.82 20.44 12.36
C GLU A 330 14.91 20.01 13.37
N GLY A 331 15.80 19.11 12.95
CA GLY A 331 16.87 18.55 13.79
C GLY A 331 16.43 17.41 14.72
N GLN A 332 15.14 17.08 14.77
CA GLN A 332 14.59 15.93 15.50
C GLN A 332 14.17 14.81 14.55
N GLN A 333 14.06 13.58 15.08
CA GLN A 333 13.62 12.39 14.35
C GLN A 333 12.93 11.43 15.31
N VAL A 334 11.94 10.70 14.79
CA VAL A 334 11.27 9.56 15.44
C VAL A 334 10.89 8.56 14.36
N PHE A 335 11.11 7.27 14.58
CA PHE A 335 10.56 6.21 13.76
C PHE A 335 9.82 5.23 14.66
N PHE A 336 8.64 4.80 14.24
CA PHE A 336 7.93 3.71 14.89
C PHE A 336 8.39 2.36 14.35
N GLY A 337 8.27 1.33 15.18
CA GLY A 337 8.75 0.00 14.89
C GLY A 337 8.21 -1.02 15.87
N THR A 338 8.37 -2.30 15.56
CA THR A 338 7.92 -3.41 16.41
C THR A 338 8.98 -3.89 17.42
N LEU A 339 10.13 -3.21 17.51
CA LEU A 339 11.23 -3.57 18.40
C LEU A 339 11.40 -2.57 19.54
N VAL A 340 11.49 -3.10 20.77
CA VAL A 340 11.77 -2.31 21.99
C VAL A 340 13.28 -2.05 22.16
N ASP A 341 14.13 -2.91 21.61
CA ASP A 341 15.56 -2.97 21.92
C ASP A 341 16.46 -2.15 20.98
N VAL A 342 15.90 -1.09 20.39
CA VAL A 342 16.58 -0.22 19.43
C VAL A 342 17.06 1.06 20.12
N ASN A 343 18.38 1.21 20.26
CA ASN A 343 19.04 2.35 20.93
C ASN A 343 19.27 3.55 19.97
N ARG A 344 18.19 4.01 19.35
CA ARG A 344 18.16 5.15 18.40
C ARG A 344 16.94 6.02 18.67
N ARG A 345 16.74 7.06 17.86
CA ARG A 345 15.57 7.94 17.94
C ARG A 345 14.33 7.26 17.37
N VAL A 346 13.83 6.25 18.10
CA VAL A 346 12.68 5.43 17.73
C VAL A 346 11.71 5.26 18.90
N SER A 347 10.52 4.77 18.62
CA SER A 347 9.57 4.28 19.63
C SER A 347 9.00 2.95 19.20
N TYR A 348 8.74 2.07 20.17
CA TYR A 348 7.98 0.86 19.94
C TYR A 348 6.50 1.20 19.70
N LEU A 349 5.87 0.52 18.73
CA LEU A 349 4.46 0.69 18.38
C LEU A 349 3.80 -0.66 18.06
N PRO A 350 3.05 -1.26 19.01
CA PRO A 350 2.32 -2.50 18.78
C PRO A 350 1.30 -2.43 17.63
N LEU A 351 0.81 -1.23 17.30
CA LEU A 351 -0.18 -1.02 16.24
C LEU A 351 0.32 -1.49 14.88
N GLU A 352 1.63 -1.39 14.58
CA GLU A 352 2.20 -1.86 13.31
C GLU A 352 2.02 -3.37 13.07
N SER A 353 1.75 -4.14 14.13
CA SER A 353 1.44 -5.58 14.08
C SER A 353 -0.06 -5.89 14.10
N LYS A 354 -0.93 -4.89 13.91
CA LYS A 354 -2.39 -5.05 13.92
C LYS A 354 -3.03 -4.63 12.60
N SER A 355 -4.11 -5.31 12.21
CA SER A 355 -4.80 -5.05 10.93
C SER A 355 -5.44 -3.66 10.86
N GLU A 356 -5.75 -3.07 12.01
CA GLU A 356 -6.17 -1.68 12.19
C GLU A 356 -5.21 -0.69 11.52
N PHE A 357 -3.91 -1.01 11.45
CA PHE A 357 -2.91 -0.17 10.78
C PHE A 357 -3.18 0.00 9.28
N CYS A 358 -3.77 -1.01 8.64
CA CYS A 358 -4.07 -1.00 7.20
C CYS A 358 -5.43 -0.35 6.88
N ALA A 359 -6.33 -0.31 7.87
CA ALA A 359 -7.73 0.04 7.69
C ALA A 359 -7.97 1.39 6.98
N PRO A 360 -7.27 2.49 7.32
CA PRO A 360 -7.53 3.80 6.71
C PRO A 360 -7.49 3.84 5.18
N CYS A 361 -6.64 3.04 4.54
CA CYS A 361 -6.56 2.97 3.08
C CYS A 361 -7.43 1.85 2.46
N HIS A 362 -7.84 0.86 3.26
CA HIS A 362 -8.53 -0.36 2.84
C HIS A 362 -10.05 -0.34 3.13
N TYR A 363 -10.61 0.85 3.26
CA TYR A 363 -12.03 1.14 3.36
C TYR A 363 -12.35 2.46 2.64
N GLY A 364 -13.39 2.49 1.81
CA GLY A 364 -13.70 3.66 1.01
C GLY A 364 -15.15 3.80 0.59
N VAL A 365 -15.72 4.98 0.85
CA VAL A 365 -17.08 5.39 0.46
C VAL A 365 -17.00 6.55 -0.52
N PHE A 366 -17.72 6.46 -1.64
CA PHE A 366 -17.66 7.45 -2.74
C PHE A 366 -19.05 7.80 -3.29
N GLY A 367 -19.12 8.82 -4.15
CA GLY A 367 -20.34 9.17 -4.90
C GLY A 367 -21.41 9.96 -4.14
N GLY A 368 -21.19 10.27 -2.85
CA GLY A 368 -22.12 11.00 -1.99
C GLY A 368 -21.65 12.39 -1.56
N VAL A 369 -22.39 13.01 -0.64
CA VAL A 369 -22.08 14.32 -0.05
C VAL A 369 -21.30 14.13 1.25
N VAL A 370 -20.07 14.63 1.27
CA VAL A 370 -19.18 14.57 2.44
C VAL A 370 -19.71 15.48 3.55
N GLY A 371 -19.89 14.91 4.74
CA GLY A 371 -20.20 15.60 5.99
C GLY A 371 -19.29 15.11 7.11
N VAL A 372 -19.38 15.72 8.30
CA VAL A 372 -18.52 15.35 9.43
C VAL A 372 -18.81 13.91 9.86
N GLY A 373 -17.83 13.03 9.72
CA GLY A 373 -17.93 11.62 10.09
C GLY A 373 -18.74 10.75 9.13
N GLN A 374 -19.22 11.26 7.99
CA GLN A 374 -20.17 10.55 7.14
C GLN A 374 -20.14 11.01 5.68
N VAL A 375 -20.59 10.15 4.76
CA VAL A 375 -20.83 10.48 3.35
C VAL A 375 -22.27 10.14 3.01
N SER A 376 -23.14 11.15 3.02
CA SER A 376 -24.58 10.99 2.78
C SER A 376 -24.85 10.60 1.33
N GLY A 377 -25.58 9.50 1.11
CA GLY A 377 -25.83 8.95 -0.23
C GLY A 377 -24.58 8.35 -0.89
N GLY A 378 -23.50 8.13 -0.12
CA GLY A 378 -22.30 7.47 -0.62
C GLY A 378 -22.48 5.95 -0.71
N THR A 379 -21.70 5.34 -1.60
CA THR A 379 -21.63 3.89 -1.81
C THR A 379 -20.30 3.37 -1.30
N VAL A 380 -20.32 2.28 -0.52
CA VAL A 380 -19.10 1.56 -0.12
C VAL A 380 -18.50 0.89 -1.37
N VAL A 381 -17.38 1.43 -1.85
CA VAL A 381 -16.72 0.97 -3.09
C VAL A 381 -15.78 -0.20 -2.80
N TYR A 382 -15.01 -0.10 -1.73
CA TYR A 382 -14.11 -1.14 -1.23
C TYR A 382 -14.14 -1.19 0.30
N ASN A 383 -13.99 -2.39 0.86
CA ASN A 383 -14.06 -2.65 2.30
C ASN A 383 -13.30 -3.94 2.67
N SER A 384 -12.08 -4.13 2.17
CA SER A 384 -11.30 -5.34 2.50
C SER A 384 -11.06 -5.49 4.01
N TYR A 385 -10.87 -4.38 4.72
CA TYR A 385 -10.73 -4.40 6.17
C TYR A 385 -12.02 -4.82 6.90
N GLY A 386 -13.19 -4.31 6.51
CA GLY A 386 -14.46 -4.74 7.10
C GLY A 386 -14.84 -6.17 6.72
N GLU A 387 -14.56 -6.59 5.48
CA GLU A 387 -14.70 -8.00 5.07
C GLU A 387 -13.82 -8.93 5.92
N TRP A 388 -12.62 -8.49 6.29
CA TRP A 388 -11.75 -9.18 7.25
C TRP A 388 -12.34 -9.19 8.67
N LEU A 389 -12.83 -8.05 9.16
CA LEU A 389 -13.48 -7.93 10.47
C LEU A 389 -14.65 -8.90 10.61
N ASP A 390 -15.46 -9.05 9.56
CA ASP A 390 -16.63 -9.94 9.54
C ASP A 390 -16.27 -11.43 9.43
N SER A 391 -14.99 -11.77 9.20
CA SER A 391 -14.52 -13.14 9.04
C SER A 391 -13.93 -13.72 10.34
N PRO A 392 -13.76 -15.05 10.44
CA PRO A 392 -13.02 -15.66 11.55
C PRO A 392 -11.55 -15.24 11.66
N TYR A 393 -10.97 -14.59 10.63
CA TYR A 393 -9.58 -14.13 10.67
C TYR A 393 -9.40 -12.93 11.60
N SER A 394 -10.46 -12.20 11.93
CA SER A 394 -10.39 -11.09 12.90
C SER A 394 -10.37 -11.53 14.36
N ASP A 395 -10.54 -12.84 14.64
CA ASP A 395 -10.49 -13.34 16.01
C ASP A 395 -9.11 -13.05 16.63
N PRO A 396 -9.03 -12.33 17.76
CA PRO A 396 -7.77 -11.89 18.34
C PRO A 396 -6.93 -13.02 18.95
N LYS A 397 -7.45 -14.26 19.03
CA LYS A 397 -6.78 -15.43 19.60
C LYS A 397 -6.43 -16.47 18.55
N THR A 398 -7.32 -16.71 17.59
CA THR A 398 -7.18 -17.78 16.59
C THR A 398 -7.07 -17.29 15.16
N GLY A 399 -7.34 -16.00 14.94
CA GLY A 399 -7.33 -15.37 13.64
C GLY A 399 -5.93 -15.07 13.10
N LYS A 400 -5.90 -14.31 12.02
CA LYS A 400 -4.69 -13.85 11.32
C LYS A 400 -4.87 -12.39 10.96
N THR A 401 -3.83 -11.61 11.18
CA THR A 401 -3.78 -10.21 10.77
C THR A 401 -3.51 -10.09 9.27
N CYS A 402 -3.80 -8.92 8.69
CA CYS A 402 -3.37 -8.55 7.35
C CYS A 402 -1.87 -8.83 7.14
N GLN A 403 -1.05 -8.47 8.14
CA GLN A 403 0.40 -8.62 8.13
C GLN A 403 0.84 -10.09 8.09
N ASP A 404 0.12 -11.01 8.73
CA ASP A 404 0.49 -12.44 8.73
C ASP A 404 0.49 -13.06 7.32
N CYS A 405 -0.32 -12.51 6.41
CA CYS A 405 -0.41 -12.96 5.02
C CYS A 405 0.32 -12.03 4.04
N HIS A 406 0.13 -10.71 4.15
CA HIS A 406 0.70 -9.74 3.21
C HIS A 406 2.11 -9.29 3.60
N MET A 407 2.52 -9.39 4.86
CA MET A 407 3.89 -9.09 5.27
C MET A 407 4.55 -10.35 5.80
N SER A 408 4.60 -11.42 5.00
CA SER A 408 5.05 -12.74 5.46
C SER A 408 6.42 -12.71 6.15
N VAL A 409 6.62 -13.55 7.15
CA VAL A 409 7.89 -13.65 7.86
C VAL A 409 8.98 -14.23 6.95
N LYS A 410 10.14 -13.57 6.90
CA LYS A 410 11.34 -14.06 6.22
C LYS A 410 12.25 -14.83 7.17
N ASP A 411 12.99 -15.80 6.63
CA ASP A 411 14.08 -16.48 7.32
C ASP A 411 15.34 -15.59 7.38
N VAL A 412 15.22 -14.50 8.12
CA VAL A 412 16.27 -13.51 8.39
C VAL A 412 16.15 -13.06 9.84
N ASN A 413 17.25 -12.65 10.44
CA ASN A 413 17.29 -12.29 11.86
C ASN A 413 17.79 -10.85 12.10
N TYR A 414 17.78 -9.98 11.09
CA TYR A 414 18.20 -8.58 11.21
C TYR A 414 17.40 -7.68 10.27
N THR A 415 17.19 -6.42 10.66
CA THR A 415 16.65 -5.36 9.78
C THR A 415 17.76 -4.46 9.23
N VAL A 416 18.75 -4.14 10.07
CA VAL A 416 19.94 -3.37 9.66
C VAL A 416 21.06 -4.32 9.24
N PHE A 417 21.74 -4.02 8.13
CA PHE A 417 22.86 -4.84 7.65
C PHE A 417 23.97 -4.96 8.72
N PRO A 418 24.56 -6.15 8.93
CA PRO A 418 25.63 -6.34 9.92
C PRO A 418 26.81 -5.37 9.76
N GLU A 419 27.23 -5.08 8.53
CA GLU A 419 28.29 -4.13 8.21
C GLU A 419 27.96 -2.67 8.57
N GLN A 420 26.67 -2.35 8.77
CA GLN A 420 26.18 -1.05 9.26
C GLN A 420 25.93 -1.06 10.77
N GLY A 421 26.39 -2.09 11.48
CA GLY A 421 26.19 -2.26 12.92
C GLY A 421 24.86 -2.91 13.29
N GLY A 422 24.25 -3.65 12.35
CA GLY A 422 23.06 -4.44 12.57
C GLY A 422 23.23 -5.51 13.65
N ILE A 423 22.16 -5.74 14.41
CA ILE A 423 22.11 -6.72 15.50
C ILE A 423 21.21 -7.87 15.07
N GLN A 424 21.73 -9.09 15.16
CA GLN A 424 20.96 -10.31 14.94
C GLN A 424 20.02 -10.58 16.11
N ARG A 425 18.80 -11.04 15.82
CA ARG A 425 17.74 -11.32 16.77
C ARG A 425 16.98 -12.58 16.35
N ASP A 426 17.32 -13.70 16.97
CA ASP A 426 16.65 -14.98 16.68
C ASP A 426 15.31 -15.15 17.42
N TYR A 427 14.89 -14.12 18.16
CA TYR A 427 13.73 -14.16 19.05
C TYR A 427 12.53 -13.35 18.56
N VAL A 428 12.65 -12.69 17.40
CA VAL A 428 11.57 -11.92 16.76
C VAL A 428 11.45 -12.31 15.29
N PRO A 429 10.23 -12.39 14.76
CA PRO A 429 10.03 -12.52 13.32
C PRO A 429 10.33 -11.19 12.61
N PHE A 430 10.85 -11.28 11.40
CA PHE A 430 11.05 -10.14 10.50
C PHE A 430 10.18 -10.28 9.26
N HIS A 431 9.47 -9.22 8.93
CA HIS A 431 8.38 -9.24 7.95
C HIS A 431 8.82 -8.64 6.61
N ASP A 432 8.41 -9.29 5.52
CA ASP A 432 8.63 -8.84 4.15
C ASP A 432 7.83 -7.57 3.83
N HIS A 433 8.49 -6.58 3.23
CA HIS A 433 7.85 -5.33 2.81
C HIS A 433 7.39 -5.32 1.34
N THR A 434 7.45 -6.45 0.62
CA THR A 434 6.97 -6.58 -0.77
C THR A 434 5.44 -6.60 -0.90
N MET A 435 4.71 -6.91 0.19
CA MET A 435 3.24 -6.83 0.30
C MET A 435 2.44 -7.31 -0.94
N PRO A 436 2.56 -8.60 -1.31
CA PRO A 436 1.98 -9.12 -2.55
C PRO A 436 0.46 -8.95 -2.57
N GLY A 437 -0.08 -8.82 -3.79
CA GLY A 437 -1.50 -8.58 -4.02
C GLY A 437 -1.93 -9.03 -5.41
N ALA A 438 -2.73 -8.22 -6.10
CA ALA A 438 -3.31 -8.57 -7.40
C ALA A 438 -2.29 -8.75 -8.55
N SER A 439 -1.02 -8.42 -8.35
CA SER A 439 0.08 -8.70 -9.29
C SER A 439 0.74 -10.07 -9.08
N ASP A 440 0.56 -10.68 -7.90
CA ASP A 440 1.27 -11.88 -7.48
C ASP A 440 0.49 -13.14 -7.84
N GLU A 441 1.01 -13.91 -8.81
CA GLU A 441 0.39 -15.15 -9.27
C GLU A 441 0.36 -16.23 -8.19
N GLN A 442 1.43 -16.36 -7.39
CA GLN A 442 1.51 -17.39 -6.36
C GLN A 442 0.50 -17.11 -5.24
N LEU A 443 0.33 -15.85 -4.84
CA LEU A 443 -0.70 -15.45 -3.88
C LEU A 443 -2.11 -15.76 -4.41
N LEU A 444 -2.37 -15.45 -5.67
CA LEU A 444 -3.68 -15.66 -6.30
C LEU A 444 -4.01 -17.15 -6.48
N GLN A 445 -3.03 -17.98 -6.83
CA GLN A 445 -3.17 -19.44 -6.86
C GLN A 445 -3.46 -20.02 -5.48
N ASN A 446 -3.01 -19.37 -4.39
CA ASN A 446 -3.26 -19.81 -3.01
C ASN A 446 -4.45 -19.09 -2.34
N SER A 447 -5.40 -18.55 -3.12
CA SER A 447 -6.52 -17.78 -2.57
C SER A 447 -7.82 -18.59 -2.41
N VAL A 448 -8.07 -19.58 -3.29
CA VAL A 448 -9.32 -20.37 -3.29
C VAL A 448 -9.05 -21.83 -3.57
N THR A 449 -9.86 -22.72 -3.02
CA THR A 449 -9.81 -24.16 -3.32
C THR A 449 -10.86 -24.53 -4.36
N LEU A 450 -10.43 -25.17 -5.46
CA LEU A 450 -11.31 -25.73 -6.50
C LEU A 450 -11.54 -27.24 -6.28
N LYS A 451 -12.80 -27.67 -6.28
CA LYS A 451 -13.19 -29.08 -6.36
C LYS A 451 -14.18 -29.28 -7.50
N SER A 452 -13.96 -30.27 -8.34
CA SER A 452 -14.88 -30.58 -9.43
C SER A 452 -15.05 -32.09 -9.60
N GLN A 453 -16.24 -32.49 -10.05
CA GLN A 453 -16.56 -33.87 -10.40
C GLN A 453 -17.45 -33.88 -11.63
N ALA A 454 -17.27 -34.89 -12.48
CA ALA A 454 -18.08 -35.06 -13.67
C ALA A 454 -18.56 -36.51 -13.78
N ARG A 455 -19.83 -36.69 -14.13
CA ARG A 455 -20.46 -38.01 -14.26
C ARG A 455 -21.37 -38.08 -15.47
N ARG A 456 -21.38 -39.22 -16.14
CA ARG A 456 -22.39 -39.54 -17.16
C ARG A 456 -23.74 -39.79 -16.49
N ALA A 457 -24.79 -39.20 -17.06
CA ALA A 457 -26.18 -39.43 -16.67
C ALA A 457 -27.01 -39.64 -17.94
N GLY A 458 -27.06 -40.88 -18.43
CA GLY A 458 -27.70 -41.22 -19.71
C GLY A 458 -26.93 -40.64 -20.90
N ASP A 459 -27.62 -39.84 -21.72
CA ASP A 459 -27.07 -39.11 -22.87
C ASP A 459 -26.53 -37.71 -22.51
N LYS A 460 -26.28 -37.48 -21.21
CA LYS A 460 -25.80 -36.22 -20.67
C LYS A 460 -24.54 -36.41 -19.83
N LEU A 461 -23.78 -35.35 -19.73
CA LEU A 461 -22.64 -35.21 -18.84
C LEU A 461 -22.96 -34.13 -17.80
N GLN A 462 -22.99 -34.52 -16.52
CA GLN A 462 -23.20 -33.59 -15.41
C GLN A 462 -21.86 -33.27 -14.76
N VAL A 463 -21.54 -31.99 -14.63
CA VAL A 463 -20.34 -31.45 -14.00
C VAL A 463 -20.75 -30.63 -12.79
N GLU A 464 -20.25 -30.98 -11.61
CA GLU A 464 -20.41 -30.20 -10.38
C GLU A 464 -19.08 -29.54 -10.04
N VAL A 465 -19.12 -28.25 -9.74
CA VAL A 465 -17.96 -27.43 -9.40
C VAL A 465 -18.21 -26.73 -8.08
N LYS A 466 -17.22 -26.76 -7.19
CA LYS A 466 -17.21 -26.02 -5.91
C LYS A 466 -15.96 -25.18 -5.82
N ILE A 467 -16.12 -23.90 -5.54
CA ILE A 467 -15.02 -22.97 -5.26
C ILE A 467 -15.19 -22.50 -3.83
N THR A 468 -14.16 -22.68 -3.00
CA THR A 468 -14.18 -22.26 -1.58
C THR A 468 -13.14 -21.19 -1.34
N ASN A 469 -13.53 -20.11 -0.68
CA ASN A 469 -12.60 -19.09 -0.19
C ASN A 469 -12.18 -19.46 1.24
N ASP A 470 -11.28 -20.43 1.38
CA ASP A 470 -10.82 -20.96 2.66
C ASP A 470 -9.39 -20.51 3.05
N LEU A 471 -8.78 -19.64 2.23
CA LEU A 471 -7.40 -19.17 2.42
C LEU A 471 -7.29 -17.64 2.51
N THR A 472 -8.39 -16.89 2.36
CA THR A 472 -8.40 -15.44 2.53
C THR A 472 -9.40 -14.99 3.60
N GLY A 473 -9.00 -13.98 4.38
CA GLY A 473 -9.85 -13.39 5.42
C GLY A 473 -10.91 -12.42 4.89
N HIS A 474 -10.89 -12.06 3.61
CA HIS A 474 -11.80 -11.09 3.00
C HIS A 474 -12.50 -11.72 1.78
N HIS A 475 -13.29 -10.95 1.02
CA HIS A 475 -13.93 -11.50 -0.19
C HIS A 475 -12.90 -11.75 -1.31
N VAL A 476 -13.22 -12.63 -2.26
CA VAL A 476 -12.42 -12.85 -3.47
C VAL A 476 -13.24 -12.54 -4.74
N PRO A 477 -12.80 -11.59 -5.59
CA PRO A 477 -11.69 -10.64 -5.37
C PRO A 477 -12.11 -9.42 -4.54
N THR A 478 -11.31 -8.98 -3.56
CA THR A 478 -11.59 -7.77 -2.76
C THR A 478 -11.08 -6.47 -3.43
N ASP A 479 -11.39 -5.33 -2.79
CA ASP A 479 -11.07 -3.94 -3.12
C ASP A 479 -11.63 -3.45 -4.46
N ALA A 480 -10.74 -3.16 -5.43
CA ALA A 480 -11.10 -2.41 -6.63
C ALA A 480 -12.27 -3.10 -7.36
N PRO A 481 -13.43 -2.44 -7.53
CA PRO A 481 -14.66 -3.09 -8.02
C PRO A 481 -14.54 -3.54 -9.48
N MET A 482 -13.47 -3.15 -10.18
CA MET A 482 -13.16 -3.58 -11.54
C MET A 482 -12.57 -4.99 -11.65
N ARG A 483 -12.16 -5.60 -10.52
CA ARG A 483 -11.57 -6.95 -10.47
C ARG A 483 -12.63 -8.03 -10.67
N GLN A 484 -12.25 -9.13 -11.30
CA GLN A 484 -13.10 -10.30 -11.55
C GLN A 484 -12.38 -11.59 -11.16
N MET A 485 -13.11 -12.54 -10.58
CA MET A 485 -12.76 -13.96 -10.62
C MET A 485 -13.78 -14.65 -11.55
N ILE A 486 -13.32 -15.48 -12.47
CA ILE A 486 -14.13 -16.03 -13.56
C ILE A 486 -13.98 -17.55 -13.56
N LEU A 487 -15.08 -18.26 -13.33
CA LEU A 487 -15.19 -19.70 -13.54
C LEU A 487 -15.50 -19.97 -15.02
N VAL A 488 -14.73 -20.85 -15.65
CA VAL A 488 -14.97 -21.35 -17.01
C VAL A 488 -15.01 -22.87 -16.99
N VAL A 489 -16.09 -23.45 -17.49
CA VAL A 489 -16.28 -24.91 -17.61
C VAL A 489 -16.42 -25.27 -19.08
N GLU A 490 -15.41 -25.97 -19.59
CA GLU A 490 -15.34 -26.43 -20.96
C GLU A 490 -15.51 -27.96 -20.96
N ALA A 491 -16.47 -28.47 -21.74
CA ALA A 491 -16.64 -29.90 -21.96
C ALA A 491 -16.47 -30.17 -23.45
N LEU A 492 -15.55 -31.07 -23.80
CA LEU A 492 -15.12 -31.37 -25.16
C LEU A 492 -15.41 -32.84 -25.50
N ASP A 493 -15.74 -33.11 -26.76
CA ASP A 493 -15.87 -34.47 -27.29
C ASP A 493 -14.52 -35.11 -27.65
N GLU A 494 -14.57 -36.32 -28.20
CA GLU A 494 -13.39 -37.09 -28.67
C GLU A 494 -12.56 -36.37 -29.75
N ASN A 495 -13.14 -35.38 -30.43
CA ASN A 495 -12.49 -34.59 -31.49
C ASN A 495 -12.11 -33.17 -31.00
N HIS A 496 -12.13 -32.96 -29.68
CA HIS A 496 -11.88 -31.67 -29.03
C HIS A 496 -12.89 -30.57 -29.44
N GLN A 497 -14.12 -30.93 -29.80
CA GLN A 497 -15.19 -29.97 -30.09
C GLN A 497 -16.05 -29.72 -28.84
N PRO A 498 -16.46 -28.45 -28.58
CA PRO A 498 -17.31 -28.14 -27.45
C PRO A 498 -18.65 -28.90 -27.48
N LEU A 499 -18.97 -29.57 -26.37
CA LEU A 499 -20.28 -30.17 -26.14
C LEU A 499 -21.32 -29.06 -25.89
N LYS A 500 -22.54 -29.30 -26.36
CA LYS A 500 -23.65 -28.37 -26.15
C LYS A 500 -24.04 -28.31 -24.67
N LEU A 501 -24.00 -27.12 -24.08
CA LEU A 501 -24.59 -26.88 -22.76
C LEU A 501 -26.12 -27.06 -22.83
N VAL A 502 -26.66 -27.92 -21.98
CA VAL A 502 -28.09 -28.17 -21.80
C VAL A 502 -28.65 -27.32 -20.66
N SER A 503 -27.92 -27.20 -19.56
CA SER A 503 -28.29 -26.34 -18.41
C SER A 503 -27.06 -25.97 -17.58
N GLY A 504 -27.09 -24.79 -16.97
CA GLY A 504 -26.01 -24.23 -16.15
C GLY A 504 -25.88 -22.72 -16.42
N GLU A 505 -25.21 -22.00 -15.54
CA GLU A 505 -24.93 -20.58 -15.75
C GLU A 505 -23.95 -20.39 -16.92
N VAL A 506 -23.99 -19.20 -17.51
CA VAL A 506 -22.99 -18.76 -18.49
C VAL A 506 -22.42 -17.43 -18.04
N ASN A 507 -21.15 -17.21 -18.35
CA ASN A 507 -20.49 -15.96 -18.02
C ASN A 507 -21.19 -14.77 -18.73
N PRO A 508 -21.42 -13.66 -18.01
CA PRO A 508 -22.14 -12.50 -18.54
C PRO A 508 -21.35 -11.79 -19.63
N ALA A 509 -22.03 -10.95 -20.42
CA ALA A 509 -21.42 -10.19 -21.52
C ALA A 509 -20.19 -9.36 -21.09
N TRP A 510 -20.22 -8.83 -19.87
CA TRP A 510 -19.13 -8.02 -19.30
C TRP A 510 -17.93 -8.86 -18.79
N ALA A 511 -17.98 -10.20 -18.92
CA ALA A 511 -16.82 -11.07 -18.75
C ALA A 511 -15.88 -11.07 -20.00
N GLY A 512 -16.23 -10.32 -21.04
CA GLY A 512 -15.39 -10.12 -22.22
C GLY A 512 -15.27 -11.37 -23.08
N ASN A 513 -14.04 -11.79 -23.39
CA ASN A 513 -13.76 -13.02 -24.15
C ASN A 513 -14.32 -14.32 -23.52
N TYR A 514 -14.68 -14.31 -22.24
CA TYR A 514 -15.37 -15.44 -21.58
C TYR A 514 -16.89 -15.39 -21.67
N ALA A 515 -17.48 -14.32 -22.22
CA ALA A 515 -18.92 -14.15 -22.32
C ALA A 515 -19.60 -15.32 -23.05
N GLY A 516 -20.73 -15.79 -22.51
CA GLY A 516 -21.51 -16.89 -23.05
C GLY A 516 -20.91 -18.28 -22.85
N GLN A 517 -19.67 -18.38 -22.37
CA GLN A 517 -19.08 -19.68 -22.00
C GLN A 517 -19.72 -20.19 -20.70
N PRO A 518 -19.93 -21.51 -20.55
CA PRO A 518 -20.45 -22.08 -19.30
C PRO A 518 -19.56 -21.70 -18.12
N GLY A 519 -20.15 -21.16 -17.07
CA GLY A 519 -19.38 -20.61 -15.95
C GLY A 519 -20.12 -19.53 -15.17
N LYS A 520 -19.39 -18.83 -14.31
CA LYS A 520 -19.87 -17.75 -13.45
C LYS A 520 -18.77 -16.72 -13.22
N THR A 521 -19.13 -15.43 -13.25
CA THR A 521 -18.21 -14.35 -12.88
C THR A 521 -18.55 -13.77 -11.51
N PHE A 522 -17.53 -13.69 -10.66
CA PHE A 522 -17.55 -13.14 -9.30
C PHE A 522 -16.99 -11.72 -9.33
N MET A 523 -17.82 -10.71 -9.07
CA MET A 523 -17.47 -9.28 -9.16
C MET A 523 -18.43 -8.42 -8.32
N LYS A 524 -17.96 -7.27 -7.84
CA LYS A 524 -18.83 -6.20 -7.34
C LYS A 524 -19.26 -5.31 -8.51
N VAL A 525 -20.48 -5.48 -8.99
CA VAL A 525 -20.98 -4.80 -10.19
C VAL A 525 -21.62 -3.48 -9.80
N LEU A 526 -20.99 -2.38 -10.20
CA LEU A 526 -21.50 -1.02 -10.03
C LEU A 526 -22.09 -0.51 -11.34
N ARG A 527 -23.19 0.23 -11.25
CA ARG A 527 -23.73 1.03 -12.35
C ARG A 527 -23.46 2.51 -12.11
N ASP A 528 -22.98 3.21 -13.13
CA ASP A 528 -22.93 4.67 -13.16
C ASP A 528 -24.33 5.24 -13.37
N ASP A 529 -24.86 5.99 -12.40
CA ASP A 529 -26.21 6.55 -12.50
C ASP A 529 -26.29 7.74 -13.47
N TRP A 530 -25.14 8.29 -13.89
CA TRP A 530 -25.11 9.33 -14.93
C TRP A 530 -25.28 8.76 -16.33
N THR A 531 -24.61 7.65 -16.64
CA THR A 531 -24.52 7.11 -18.01
C THR A 531 -25.26 5.79 -18.21
N GLY A 532 -25.62 5.10 -17.13
CA GLY A 532 -26.13 3.73 -17.15
C GLY A 532 -25.05 2.67 -17.39
N GLU A 533 -23.78 3.05 -17.54
CA GLU A 533 -22.68 2.11 -17.76
C GLU A 533 -22.61 1.08 -16.62
N THR A 534 -22.60 -0.20 -17.01
CA THR A 534 -22.53 -1.35 -16.09
C THR A 534 -21.71 -2.48 -16.74
N PRO A 535 -20.66 -3.01 -16.08
CA PRO A 535 -20.02 -2.46 -14.88
C PRO A 535 -19.30 -1.14 -15.17
N THR A 536 -19.19 -0.26 -14.17
CA THR A 536 -18.39 0.98 -14.25
C THR A 536 -17.21 0.97 -13.27
N ALA A 537 -16.15 1.71 -13.62
CA ALA A 537 -15.07 2.08 -12.71
C ALA A 537 -15.12 3.56 -12.27
N ALA A 538 -16.12 4.33 -12.73
CA ALA A 538 -16.28 5.74 -12.38
C ALA A 538 -16.92 5.93 -11.00
N TYR A 539 -16.41 5.24 -9.98
CA TYR A 539 -17.02 5.19 -8.65
C TYR A 539 -17.00 6.52 -7.87
N TRP A 540 -16.29 7.53 -8.37
CA TRP A 540 -16.36 8.91 -7.86
C TRP A 540 -17.65 9.64 -8.27
N ARG A 541 -18.39 9.10 -9.26
CA ARG A 541 -19.75 9.53 -9.61
C ARG A 541 -20.76 8.88 -8.66
N PRO A 542 -22.02 9.36 -8.63
CA PRO A 542 -23.11 8.59 -8.06
C PRO A 542 -23.22 7.22 -8.74
N VAL A 543 -23.11 6.16 -7.95
CA VAL A 543 -23.15 4.77 -8.42
C VAL A 543 -24.11 3.95 -7.59
N THR A 544 -24.81 3.04 -8.25
CA THR A 544 -25.67 2.05 -7.63
C THR A 544 -24.98 0.68 -7.64
N LEU A 545 -24.98 -0.03 -6.51
CA LEU A 545 -24.62 -1.44 -6.47
C LEU A 545 -25.71 -2.26 -7.17
N VAL A 546 -25.37 -2.89 -8.30
CA VAL A 546 -26.28 -3.76 -9.05
C VAL A 546 -26.31 -5.14 -8.42
N GLU A 547 -25.14 -5.71 -8.19
CA GLU A 547 -24.95 -7.01 -7.56
C GLU A 547 -23.54 -7.12 -6.97
N ASP A 548 -23.38 -7.95 -5.95
CA ASP A 548 -22.08 -8.34 -5.41
C ASP A 548 -22.01 -9.87 -5.43
N THR A 549 -21.38 -10.41 -6.47
CA THR A 549 -21.21 -11.86 -6.66
C THR A 549 -19.83 -12.33 -6.23
N ARG A 550 -19.01 -11.48 -5.60
CA ARG A 550 -17.70 -11.87 -5.05
C ARG A 550 -17.89 -13.01 -4.05
N LEU A 551 -16.91 -13.91 -3.97
CA LEU A 551 -16.97 -15.04 -3.05
C LEU A 551 -16.61 -14.55 -1.63
N PRO A 552 -17.54 -14.55 -0.65
CA PRO A 552 -17.25 -14.07 0.70
C PRO A 552 -16.18 -14.90 1.40
N ALA A 553 -15.56 -14.35 2.44
CA ALA A 553 -14.61 -15.09 3.27
C ALA A 553 -15.27 -16.36 3.83
N MET A 554 -14.56 -17.49 3.78
CA MET A 554 -15.01 -18.82 4.24
C MET A 554 -16.23 -19.40 3.52
N ALA A 555 -16.71 -18.77 2.44
CA ALA A 555 -17.86 -19.25 1.69
C ALA A 555 -17.46 -20.25 0.60
N THR A 556 -18.40 -21.15 0.26
CA THR A 556 -18.31 -22.03 -0.90
C THR A 556 -19.41 -21.69 -1.90
N ASP A 557 -19.05 -21.41 -3.15
CA ASP A 557 -19.98 -21.37 -4.28
C ASP A 557 -20.04 -22.75 -4.94
N SER A 558 -21.25 -23.24 -5.25
CA SER A 558 -21.48 -24.55 -5.88
C SER A 558 -22.29 -24.40 -7.15
N GLN A 559 -21.74 -24.86 -8.27
CA GLN A 559 -22.35 -24.79 -9.60
C GLN A 559 -22.55 -26.18 -10.18
N THR A 560 -23.61 -26.36 -10.97
CA THR A 560 -23.85 -27.60 -11.73
C THR A 560 -24.12 -27.27 -13.19
N PHE A 561 -23.35 -27.90 -14.07
CA PHE A 561 -23.48 -27.79 -15.52
C PHE A 561 -23.89 -29.15 -16.09
N THR A 562 -24.75 -29.14 -17.09
CA THR A 562 -25.15 -30.34 -17.81
C THR A 562 -24.91 -30.14 -19.29
N PHE A 563 -24.12 -31.01 -19.89
CA PHE A 563 -23.77 -31.00 -21.31
C PHE A 563 -24.42 -32.19 -22.02
N GLN A 564 -24.69 -32.05 -23.30
CA GLN A 564 -25.11 -33.17 -24.14
C GLN A 564 -23.90 -34.07 -24.40
N LEU A 565 -24.00 -35.36 -24.07
CA LEU A 565 -22.96 -36.35 -24.35
C LEU A 565 -23.62 -37.67 -24.80
N PRO A 566 -23.71 -37.94 -26.11
CA PRO A 566 -24.32 -39.16 -26.62
C PRO A 566 -23.75 -40.43 -25.96
N ALA A 567 -24.58 -41.45 -25.83
CA ALA A 567 -24.17 -42.72 -25.23
C ALA A 567 -22.97 -43.34 -25.97
N GLY A 568 -22.01 -43.87 -25.23
CA GLY A 568 -20.81 -44.51 -25.79
C GLY A 568 -19.74 -43.55 -26.34
N LYS A 569 -19.87 -42.24 -26.11
CA LYS A 569 -18.88 -41.22 -26.51
C LYS A 569 -18.08 -40.73 -25.32
N ALA A 570 -16.76 -40.73 -25.41
CA ALA A 570 -15.91 -40.14 -24.38
C ALA A 570 -15.98 -38.60 -24.41
N ALA A 571 -15.59 -37.97 -23.30
CA ALA A 571 -15.50 -36.52 -23.19
C ALA A 571 -14.33 -36.11 -22.28
N GLN A 572 -13.87 -34.87 -22.44
CA GLN A 572 -12.93 -34.22 -21.53
C GLN A 572 -13.58 -32.97 -20.95
N VAL A 573 -13.54 -32.81 -19.63
CA VAL A 573 -13.98 -31.59 -18.94
C VAL A 573 -12.76 -30.86 -18.43
N ARG A 574 -12.68 -29.56 -18.70
CA ARG A 574 -11.70 -28.64 -18.14
C ARG A 574 -12.43 -27.54 -17.37
N VAL A 575 -12.09 -27.39 -16.09
CA VAL A 575 -12.63 -26.39 -15.19
C VAL A 575 -11.50 -25.44 -14.80
N ARG A 576 -11.67 -24.14 -15.02
CA ARG A 576 -10.66 -23.11 -14.72
C ARG A 576 -11.26 -22.00 -13.88
N VAL A 577 -10.50 -21.50 -12.90
CA VAL A 577 -10.78 -20.28 -12.15
C VAL A 577 -9.72 -19.26 -12.50
N ILE A 578 -10.15 -18.08 -12.95
CA ILE A 578 -9.29 -17.09 -13.58
C ILE A 578 -9.46 -15.74 -12.87
N PHE A 579 -8.37 -15.12 -12.46
CA PHE A 579 -8.37 -13.75 -11.94
C PHE A 579 -8.06 -12.74 -13.04
N ARG A 580 -8.89 -11.70 -13.11
CA ARG A 580 -8.71 -10.56 -14.01
C ARG A 580 -8.72 -9.26 -13.21
N ARG A 581 -7.69 -8.44 -13.40
CA ARG A 581 -7.51 -7.17 -12.67
C ARG A 581 -8.55 -6.11 -13.02
N THR A 582 -9.04 -6.13 -14.26
CA THR A 582 -9.99 -5.16 -14.80
C THR A 582 -10.85 -5.80 -15.87
N PHE A 583 -12.16 -5.65 -15.79
CA PHE A 583 -13.08 -6.15 -16.83
C PHE A 583 -12.69 -5.66 -18.24
N GLN A 584 -12.88 -6.55 -19.22
CA GLN A 584 -12.26 -6.46 -20.55
C GLN A 584 -12.47 -5.11 -21.24
N LYS A 585 -13.70 -4.59 -21.23
CA LYS A 585 -14.05 -3.31 -21.88
C LYS A 585 -13.17 -2.16 -21.38
N LEU A 586 -13.03 -2.02 -20.06
CA LEU A 586 -12.19 -0.96 -19.48
C LEU A 586 -10.71 -1.20 -19.75
N ALA A 587 -10.26 -2.46 -19.76
CA ALA A 587 -8.89 -2.79 -20.13
C ALA A 587 -8.57 -2.36 -21.56
N GLU A 588 -9.48 -2.58 -22.51
CA GLU A 588 -9.34 -2.15 -23.91
C GLU A 588 -9.35 -0.63 -24.05
N GLU A 589 -10.29 0.06 -23.39
CA GLU A 589 -10.40 1.52 -23.41
C GLU A 589 -9.15 2.21 -22.86
N LYS A 590 -8.58 1.65 -21.79
CA LYS A 590 -7.38 2.19 -21.13
C LYS A 590 -6.07 1.67 -21.71
N GLY A 591 -6.11 0.64 -22.56
CA GLY A 591 -4.93 -0.03 -23.09
C GLY A 591 -4.16 -0.85 -22.04
N PHE A 592 -4.84 -1.39 -21.04
CA PHE A 592 -4.24 -2.32 -20.08
C PHE A 592 -4.03 -3.69 -20.73
N THR A 593 -2.81 -4.22 -20.68
CA THR A 593 -2.42 -5.46 -21.38
C THR A 593 -1.99 -6.59 -20.45
N ASP A 594 -2.17 -6.43 -19.14
CA ASP A 594 -1.82 -7.49 -18.18
C ASP A 594 -2.63 -8.76 -18.47
N PRO A 595 -1.98 -9.93 -18.52
CA PRO A 595 -2.67 -11.18 -18.76
C PRO A 595 -3.57 -11.53 -17.56
N ASP A 596 -4.61 -12.30 -17.87
CA ASP A 596 -5.39 -13.01 -16.87
C ASP A 596 -4.51 -14.04 -16.15
N ILE A 597 -4.76 -14.25 -14.86
CA ILE A 597 -4.04 -15.22 -14.04
C ILE A 597 -4.91 -16.46 -13.86
N LEU A 598 -4.37 -17.63 -14.17
CA LEU A 598 -4.99 -18.90 -13.82
C LEU A 598 -4.77 -19.15 -12.32
N MET A 599 -5.85 -19.14 -11.54
CA MET A 599 -5.81 -19.42 -10.11
C MET A 599 -5.84 -20.92 -9.85
N GLU A 600 -6.79 -21.62 -10.48
CA GLU A 600 -7.03 -23.05 -10.27
C GLU A 600 -7.48 -23.72 -11.57
N GLU A 601 -7.10 -25.00 -11.76
CA GLU A 601 -7.55 -25.81 -12.88
C GLU A 601 -7.79 -27.27 -12.47
N ALA A 602 -8.83 -27.88 -13.04
CA ALA A 602 -9.07 -29.32 -12.97
C ALA A 602 -9.43 -29.87 -14.35
N SER A 603 -8.91 -31.06 -14.67
CA SER A 603 -9.24 -31.81 -15.89
C SER A 603 -9.80 -33.18 -15.54
N ILE A 604 -10.94 -33.54 -16.14
CA ILE A 604 -11.64 -34.80 -15.87
C ILE A 604 -11.94 -35.51 -17.20
N SER A 605 -11.49 -36.75 -17.33
CA SER A 605 -11.81 -37.59 -18.48
C SER A 605 -13.03 -38.45 -18.20
N ILE A 606 -13.94 -38.53 -19.16
CA ILE A 606 -15.13 -39.38 -19.13
C ILE A 606 -14.97 -40.46 -20.18
N GLU A 607 -14.92 -41.70 -19.73
CA GLU A 607 -14.81 -42.87 -20.61
C GLU A 607 -16.16 -43.21 -21.28
N LYS A 608 -16.08 -44.12 -22.26
CA LYS A 608 -17.20 -44.50 -23.13
C LYS A 608 -18.34 -45.16 -22.39
#